data_AF-A0A350D589-F1
#
_entry.id   AF-A0A350D589-F1
#
_cell.length_a   1.000
_cell.length_b   1.000
_cell.length_c   1.000
_cell.angle_alpha   90.00
_cell.angle_beta   90.00
_cell.angle_gamma   90.00
#
_symmetry.space_group_name_H-M   'P 1'
#
loop_
_entity.id
_entity.type
_entity.pdbx_description
1 polymer ?
#
loop_
_entity_poly.entity_id
_entity_poly.type
_entity_poly.pdbx_seq_one_letter_code
_entity_poly.pdbx_strand_id
1 'polypeptide(L)'
;MAVCGAGPSGLVASYYLARAGLKTAVFERKLSIGGGMWGGGMMFNQIVVQEEGKAILDELQIKTKKYNVDYYLAEAIEAVCGLGLQAIKTGVKIFNLVSVEDLVVRQEKVAG
;
A
#
# COMPACT_ATOMS: atom_id res chain seq x y z
N MET A 1 2.05 0.10 -15.54
CA MET A 1 1.01 -0.33 -14.60
C MET A 1 0.35 0.89 -13.99
N ALA A 2 -0.98 0.93 -14.02
CA ALA A 2 -1.79 1.92 -13.32
C ALA A 2 -2.49 1.22 -12.16
N VAL A 3 -2.33 1.74 -10.95
CA VAL A 3 -2.95 1.20 -9.73
C VAL A 3 -3.93 2.25 -9.20
N CYS A 4 -5.18 1.87 -9.02
CA CYS A 4 -6.23 2.75 -8.53
C CYS A 4 -6.41 2.53 -7.01
N GLY A 5 -5.98 3.52 -6.22
CA GLY A 5 -6.01 3.52 -4.76
C GLY A 5 -4.62 3.30 -4.16
N ALA A 6 -4.21 4.22 -3.28
CA ALA A 6 -2.98 4.13 -2.51
C ALA A 6 -3.24 3.59 -1.08
N GLY A 7 -4.15 2.62 -0.94
CA GLY A 7 -4.31 1.85 0.29
C GLY A 7 -3.16 0.86 0.52
N PRO A 8 -3.19 0.09 1.62
CA PRO A 8 -2.11 -0.86 1.96
C PRO A 8 -1.83 -1.86 0.83
N SER A 9 -2.88 -2.48 0.28
CA SER A 9 -2.77 -3.42 -0.84
C SER A 9 -2.23 -2.75 -2.11
N GLY A 10 -2.70 -1.55 -2.45
CA GLY A 10 -2.25 -0.80 -3.61
C GLY A 10 -0.77 -0.41 -3.50
N LEU A 11 -0.33 0.04 -2.33
CA LEU A 11 1.08 0.39 -2.08
C LEU A 11 1.99 -0.83 -2.15
N VAL A 12 1.61 -1.96 -1.52
CA VAL A 12 2.38 -3.21 -1.58
C VAL A 12 2.46 -3.76 -3.01
N ALA A 13 1.33 -3.80 -3.73
CA ALA A 13 1.32 -4.24 -5.12
C ALA A 13 2.21 -3.36 -5.99
N SER A 14 2.13 -2.04 -5.80
CA SER A 14 2.95 -1.08 -6.56
C SER A 14 4.44 -1.22 -6.29
N TYR A 15 4.82 -1.46 -5.04
CA TYR A 15 6.19 -1.75 -4.64
C TYR A 15 6.73 -2.96 -5.40
N TYR A 16 6.03 -4.11 -5.38
CA TYR A 16 6.50 -5.32 -6.08
C TYR A 16 6.50 -5.17 -7.61
N LEU A 17 5.50 -4.51 -8.19
CA LEU A 17 5.46 -4.23 -9.63
C LEU A 17 6.66 -3.37 -10.07
N ALA A 18 6.97 -2.32 -9.31
CA ALA A 18 8.12 -1.45 -9.59
C ALA A 18 9.45 -2.18 -9.35
N ARG A 19 9.56 -2.99 -8.29
CA ARG A 19 10.73 -3.85 -8.02
C ARG A 19 10.98 -4.86 -9.15
N ALA A 20 9.93 -5.33 -9.82
CA ALA A 20 10.02 -6.18 -11.01
C ALA A 20 10.38 -5.41 -12.30
N GLY A 21 10.68 -4.11 -12.23
CA GLY A 21 11.09 -3.28 -13.36
C GLY A 21 9.93 -2.68 -14.16
N LEU A 22 8.68 -2.83 -13.71
CA LEU A 22 7.53 -2.25 -14.41
C LEU A 22 7.34 -0.79 -14.03
N LYS A 23 7.20 0.09 -15.04
CA LYS A 23 6.83 1.49 -14.83
C LYS A 23 5.45 1.56 -14.18
N THR A 24 5.40 2.01 -12.93
CA THR A 24 4.19 1.92 -12.09
C THR A 24 3.76 3.29 -11.58
N ALA A 25 2.48 3.61 -11.80
CA ALA A 25 1.82 4.82 -11.33
C ALA A 25 0.61 4.45 -10.45
N VAL A 26 0.42 5.18 -9.35
CA VAL A 26 -0.68 5.01 -8.41
C VAL A 26 -1.52 6.28 -8.41
N PHE A 27 -2.84 6.13 -8.45
CA PHE A 27 -3.80 7.22 -8.38
C PHE A 27 -4.62 7.10 -7.10
N GLU A 28 -4.60 8.11 -6.26
CA GLU A 28 -5.33 8.15 -4.99
C GLU A 28 -6.28 9.33 -4.94
N ARG A 29 -7.53 9.08 -4.56
CA ARG A 29 -8.58 10.10 -4.48
C ARG A 29 -8.30 11.12 -3.38
N LYS A 30 -7.87 10.66 -2.21
CA LYS A 30 -7.66 11.52 -1.03
C LYS A 30 -6.34 12.29 -1.13
N LEU A 31 -6.22 13.31 -0.28
CA LEU A 31 -4.95 14.01 -0.08
C LEU A 31 -3.89 13.06 0.49
N SER A 32 -4.26 12.25 1.48
CA SER A 32 -3.35 11.27 2.09
C SER A 32 -3.46 9.90 1.43
N ILE A 33 -2.31 9.27 1.24
CA ILE A 33 -2.20 7.84 0.94
C ILE A 33 -2.49 7.00 2.20
N GLY A 34 -2.50 5.68 2.09
CA GLY A 34 -2.67 4.75 3.23
C GLY A 34 -4.09 4.25 3.45
N GLY A 35 -5.08 4.81 2.75
CA GLY A 35 -6.47 4.39 2.86
C GLY A 35 -7.00 4.48 4.30
N GLY A 36 -7.63 3.41 4.78
CA GLY A 36 -8.21 3.34 6.13
C GLY A 36 -7.23 2.94 7.24
N MET A 37 -5.96 2.70 6.93
CA MET A 37 -5.04 2.09 7.89
C MET A 37 -4.59 3.06 8.99
N TRP A 38 -4.60 4.38 8.75
CA TRP A 38 -4.10 5.41 9.66
C TRP A 38 -4.60 5.30 11.11
N GLY A 39 -5.88 4.99 11.30
CA GLY A 39 -6.51 4.99 12.63
C GLY A 39 -6.49 3.64 13.35
N GLY A 40 -5.87 2.61 12.74
CA GLY A 40 -5.91 1.24 13.24
C GLY A 40 -7.34 0.75 13.53
N GLY A 41 -7.51 0.03 14.64
CA GLY A 41 -8.81 -0.45 15.09
C GLY A 41 -9.44 0.47 16.15
N MET A 42 -10.62 1.02 15.87
CA MET A 42 -11.36 1.89 16.81
C MET A 42 -10.51 3.07 17.34
N MET A 43 -9.74 3.73 16.48
CA MET A 43 -8.82 4.84 16.81
C MET A 43 -7.60 4.44 17.68
N PHE A 44 -7.42 3.16 17.98
CA PHE A 44 -6.15 2.65 18.47
C PHE A 44 -5.24 2.43 17.27
N ASN A 45 -4.17 3.23 17.17
CA ASN A 45 -3.24 3.26 16.03
C ASN A 45 -2.33 2.03 15.96
N GLN A 46 -2.92 0.84 16.10
CA GLN A 46 -2.29 -0.46 15.95
C GLN A 46 -3.00 -1.22 14.83
N ILE A 47 -2.22 -1.92 14.02
CA ILE A 47 -2.72 -2.94 13.10
C ILE A 47 -2.27 -4.31 13.56
N VAL A 48 -3.06 -5.33 13.24
CA VAL A 48 -2.74 -6.73 13.49
C VAL A 48 -2.46 -7.41 12.16
N VAL A 49 -1.36 -8.15 12.08
CA VAL A 49 -1.01 -8.99 10.93
C VAL A 49 -0.65 -10.40 11.39
N GLN A 50 -0.85 -11.37 10.50
CA GLN A 50 -0.35 -12.73 10.66
C GLN A 50 1.06 -12.87 10.06
N GLU A 51 1.65 -14.07 10.13
CA GLU A 51 3.04 -14.30 9.72
C GLU A 51 3.33 -13.85 8.28
N GLU A 52 2.42 -14.08 7.34
CA GLU A 52 2.57 -13.68 5.94
C GLU A 52 2.57 -12.15 5.78
N GLY A 53 1.70 -11.46 6.52
CA GLY A 53 1.65 -10.01 6.54
C GLY A 53 2.90 -9.42 7.20
N LYS A 54 3.35 -10.04 8.30
CA LYS A 54 4.60 -9.67 8.97
C LYS A 54 5.80 -9.80 8.03
N ALA A 55 5.90 -10.87 7.25
CA ALA A 55 7.02 -11.07 6.33
C ALA A 55 7.16 -9.90 5.33
N ILE A 56 6.04 -9.36 4.84
CA ILE A 56 6.04 -8.16 3.97
C ILE A 56 6.48 -6.92 4.76
N LEU A 57 5.98 -6.74 6.00
CA LEU A 57 6.37 -5.59 6.82
C LEU A 57 7.87 -5.63 7.16
N ASP A 58 8.42 -6.80 7.47
CA ASP A 58 9.85 -7.00 7.74
C ASP A 58 10.71 -6.68 6.50
N GLU A 59 10.30 -7.13 5.31
CA GLU A 59 10.96 -6.79 4.04
C GLU A 59 11.02 -5.27 3.82
N LEU A 60 9.94 -4.58 4.19
CA LEU A 60 9.79 -3.13 4.03
C LEU A 60 10.37 -2.34 5.22
N GLN A 61 11.01 -3.03 6.17
CA GLN A 61 11.65 -2.46 7.36
C GLN A 61 10.67 -1.73 8.29
N ILE A 62 9.42 -2.21 8.37
CA ILE A 62 8.38 -1.72 9.26
C ILE A 62 8.39 -2.59 10.52
N LYS A 63 8.49 -1.95 11.69
CA LYS A 63 8.59 -2.70 12.94
C LYS A 63 7.30 -3.44 13.27
N THR A 64 7.47 -4.67 13.74
CA THR A 64 6.39 -5.48 14.30
C THR A 64 6.76 -5.97 15.70
N LYS A 65 5.76 -6.18 16.55
CA LYS A 65 5.89 -6.77 17.89
C LYS A 65 4.99 -7.99 18.00
N LYS A 66 5.54 -9.13 18.43
CA LYS A 66 4.75 -10.34 18.68
C LYS A 66 3.73 -10.09 19.81
N TYR A 67 2.48 -10.46 19.57
CA TYR A 67 1.39 -10.32 20.53
C TYR A 67 0.90 -11.69 21.03
N ASN A 68 0.64 -12.63 20.12
CA ASN A 68 0.23 -13.99 20.45
C ASN A 68 0.84 -14.99 19.44
N VAL A 69 0.47 -16.26 19.54
CA VAL A 69 0.71 -17.26 18.48
C VAL A 69 0.09 -16.71 17.19
N ASP A 70 0.93 -16.57 16.17
CA ASP A 70 0.59 -16.11 14.82
C ASP A 70 0.03 -14.68 14.68
N TYR A 71 0.07 -13.85 15.72
CA TYR A 71 -0.39 -12.47 15.67
C TYR A 71 0.68 -11.46 16.08
N TYR A 72 0.86 -10.45 15.24
CA TYR A 72 1.83 -9.38 15.40
C TYR A 72 1.17 -8.01 15.30
N LEU A 73 1.63 -7.09 16.13
CA LEU A 73 1.21 -5.69 16.15
C LEU A 73 2.21 -4.84 15.37
N ALA A 74 1.70 -3.87 14.62
CA ALA A 74 2.48 -2.80 14.00
C ALA A 74 1.82 -1.44 14.27
N GLU A 75 2.65 -0.40 14.42
CA GLU A 75 2.19 0.98 14.51
C GLU A 75 1.54 1.38 13.17
N ALA A 76 0.28 1.78 13.20
CA ALA A 76 -0.49 2.03 11.99
C ALA A 76 0.09 3.18 11.14
N ILE A 77 0.59 4.22 11.81
CA ILE A 77 1.25 5.38 11.19
C ILE A 77 2.59 4.97 10.56
N GLU A 78 3.41 4.19 11.28
CA GLU A 78 4.68 3.69 10.76
C GLU A 78 4.45 2.81 9.54
N ALA A 79 3.46 1.91 9.60
CA ALA A 79 3.13 1.02 8.49
C ALA A 79 2.74 1.82 7.24
N VAL A 80 1.81 2.76 7.33
CA VAL A 80 1.40 3.57 6.17
C VAL A 80 2.58 4.37 5.60
N CYS A 81 3.35 5.04 6.45
CA CYS A 81 4.51 5.82 6.04
C CYS A 81 5.59 4.94 5.40
N GLY A 82 5.88 3.77 5.99
CA GLY A 82 6.85 2.81 5.50
C GLY A 82 6.45 2.23 4.15
N LEU A 83 5.20 1.77 4.00
CA LEU A 83 4.67 1.26 2.73
C LEU A 83 4.80 2.31 1.62
N GLY A 84 4.36 3.55 1.89
CA GLY A 84 4.46 4.65 0.94
C GLY A 84 5.91 5.00 0.57
N LEU A 85 6.78 5.12 1.58
CA LEU A 85 8.18 5.45 1.39
C LEU A 85 8.91 4.39 0.56
N GLN A 86 8.71 3.11 0.86
CA GLN A 86 9.36 2.03 0.13
C GLN A 86 8.87 1.95 -1.31
N ALA A 87 7.55 2.09 -1.54
CA ALA A 87 7.01 2.15 -2.90
C ALA A 87 7.65 3.29 -3.71
N ILE A 88 7.75 4.50 -3.15
CA ILE A 88 8.39 5.64 -3.83
C ILE A 88 9.87 5.37 -4.10
N LYS A 89 10.60 4.79 -3.14
CA LYS A 89 12.02 4.43 -3.31
C LYS A 89 12.24 3.40 -4.41
N THR A 90 11.29 2.50 -4.65
CA THR A 90 11.32 1.57 -5.80
C THR A 90 10.97 2.22 -7.15
N GLY A 91 10.67 3.52 -7.18
CA GLY A 91 10.40 4.26 -8.42
C GLY A 91 8.92 4.42 -8.76
N VAL A 92 8.01 4.00 -7.86
CA VAL A 92 6.57 4.24 -8.02
C VAL A 92 6.29 5.74 -8.02
N LYS A 93 5.42 6.19 -8.93
CA LYS A 93 4.88 7.55 -8.94
C LYS A 93 3.47 7.55 -8.37
N ILE A 94 3.23 8.37 -7.34
CA ILE A 94 1.92 8.48 -6.70
C ILE A 94 1.33 9.85 -7.03
N PHE A 95 0.13 9.85 -7.59
CA PHE A 95 -0.70 11.01 -7.86
C PHE A 95 -1.90 10.98 -6.90
N ASN A 96 -1.78 11.70 -5.80
CA ASN A 96 -2.88 11.93 -4.88
C ASN A 96 -3.79 13.06 -5.42
N LEU A 97 -5.01 13.17 -4.87
CA LEU A 97 -6.06 14.07 -5.37
C LEU A 97 -6.55 13.75 -6.79
N VAL A 98 -6.41 12.50 -7.23
CA VAL A 98 -6.86 12.03 -8.54
C VAL A 98 -7.84 10.86 -8.36
N SER A 99 -9.05 11.03 -8.85
CA SER A 99 -10.03 9.93 -8.95
C SER A 99 -9.94 9.29 -10.32
N VAL A 100 -9.88 7.95 -10.34
CA VAL A 100 -10.18 7.17 -11.54
C VAL A 100 -11.66 6.83 -11.49
N GLU A 101 -12.39 7.23 -12.52
CA GLU A 101 -13.86 7.12 -12.57
C GLU A 101 -14.35 6.13 -13.62
N ASP A 102 -13.57 5.88 -14.66
CA ASP A 102 -13.91 4.99 -15.77
C ASP A 102 -12.66 4.35 -16.38
N LEU A 103 -12.85 3.39 -17.28
CA LEU A 103 -11.82 2.61 -17.94
C LEU A 103 -11.76 2.92 -19.44
N VAL A 104 -10.55 2.95 -19.99
CA VAL A 104 -10.33 2.98 -21.43
C VAL A 104 -10.35 1.55 -21.96
N VAL A 105 -11.35 1.22 -22.78
CA VAL A 105 -11.48 -0.10 -23.40
C VAL A 105 -11.10 -0.05 -24.88
N ARG A 106 -10.24 -0.97 -25.32
CA ARG A 106 -9.88 -1.17 -26.73
C ARG A 106 -9.81 -2.65 -27.03
N GLN A 107 -10.36 -3.06 -28.18
CA GLN A 107 -10.34 -4.47 -28.62
C GLN A 107 -10.79 -5.43 -27.51
N GLU A 108 -11.88 -5.10 -26.84
CA GLU A 108 -12.47 -5.88 -25.73
C GLU A 108 -11.55 -6.08 -24.51
N LYS A 109 -10.52 -5.22 -24.34
CA LYS A 109 -9.59 -5.25 -23.22
C LYS A 109 -9.42 -3.86 -22.59
N VAL A 110 -9.14 -3.84 -21.28
CA VAL A 110 -8.75 -2.62 -20.57
C VAL A 110 -7.36 -2.19 -21.02
N ALA A 111 -7.23 -0.95 -21.49
CA ALA A 111 -6.01 -0.37 -22.04
C ALA A 111 -5.55 0.91 -21.32
N GLY A 112 -6.27 1.32 -20.28
CA GLY A 112 -6.01 2.51 -19.47
C GLY A 112 -7.06 2.67 -18.40
#